data_AF-A0A5D0V6W6-F1
#
_entry.id   AF-A0A5D0V6W6-F1
#
_cell.length_a   1.000
_cell.length_b   1.000
_cell.length_c   1.000
_cell.angle_alpha   90.00
_cell.angle_beta   90.00
_cell.angle_gamma   90.00
#
_symmetry.space_group_name_H-M   'P 1'
#
loop_
_entity.id
_entity.type
_entity.pdbx_description
1 polymer ?
#
loop_
_entity_poly.entity_id
_entity_poly.type
_entity_poly.pdbx_seq_one_letter_code
_entity_poly.pdbx_strand_id
1 'polypeptide(L)'
;MSTARAQSKTLILTWFDKREPTALQRQRFAADVDRFFDALAKRANWCECLSTLLDDEGAVDFSMKGYEWRARPSGKGLVVSSIVPGWSFGWRGTLKDDIAADVLGWLGHYARQYIHRSNIAKVLMAVWERNGLVLHPFGTGLATLRYSDVWPKPSNKEIFAQAERSCADMWGTFSAKPRDYRSKWASRNTLDPAIHQGVFHFLRAQSLMSAEFELEALAAYDCVLHSLQYFDWSWAPGNPKRDRRDLVQALGLGKGAGDLAEHIYFLRNQFIAHAGGWRWWDAVEYLENDLSADADRLASRALRKAADIEPKYRRIDPAPSDWALWLEDNFPQIWSAIWFRDA
;
A
#
# COMPACT_ATOMS: atom_id res chain seq x y z
N MET A 1 -3.40 8.93 28.76
CA MET A 1 -2.86 8.22 27.58
C MET A 1 -3.95 7.30 27.07
N SER A 2 -4.32 7.37 25.79
CA SER A 2 -5.32 6.46 25.20
C SER A 2 -4.79 5.02 25.22
N THR A 3 -5.68 4.03 25.25
CA THR A 3 -5.30 2.61 25.19
C THR A 3 -4.51 2.30 23.91
N ALA A 4 -4.87 2.93 22.78
CA ALA A 4 -4.20 2.77 21.49
C ALA A 4 -2.74 3.28 21.53
N ARG A 5 -2.49 4.47 22.13
CA ARG A 5 -1.14 5.00 22.30
C ARG A 5 -0.29 4.12 23.22
N ALA A 6 -0.88 3.57 24.29
CA ALA A 6 -0.18 2.65 25.19
C ALA A 6 0.28 1.38 24.46
N GLN A 7 -0.57 0.82 23.59
CA GLN A 7 -0.24 -0.33 22.74
C GLN A 7 0.84 0.02 21.72
N SER A 8 0.73 1.16 21.05
CA SER A 8 1.71 1.65 20.08
C SER A 8 3.09 1.82 20.69
N LYS A 9 3.16 2.47 21.86
CA LYS A 9 4.39 2.62 22.63
C LYS A 9 4.97 1.27 23.02
N THR A 10 4.14 0.35 23.50
CA THR A 10 4.58 -1.01 23.85
C THR A 10 5.21 -1.70 22.65
N LEU A 11 4.60 -1.63 21.47
CA LEU A 11 5.16 -2.24 20.25
C LEU A 11 6.54 -1.69 19.88
N ILE A 12 6.70 -0.36 19.90
CA ILE A 12 7.97 0.31 19.61
C ILE A 12 9.04 -0.10 20.64
N LEU A 13 8.67 -0.11 21.93
CA LEU A 13 9.60 -0.48 23.00
C LEU A 13 9.98 -1.95 22.96
N THR A 14 9.06 -2.87 22.69
CA THR A 14 9.37 -4.29 22.50
C THR A 14 10.33 -4.50 21.33
N TRP A 15 10.17 -3.76 20.23
CA TRP A 15 11.14 -3.80 19.13
C TRP A 15 12.51 -3.26 19.55
N PHE A 16 12.54 -2.16 20.31
CA PHE A 16 13.79 -1.55 20.76
C PHE A 16 14.53 -2.45 21.77
N ASP A 17 13.79 -3.12 22.65
CA ASP A 17 14.31 -4.01 23.69
C ASP A 17 15.04 -5.24 23.09
N LYS A 18 14.73 -5.66 21.85
CA LYS A 18 15.48 -6.70 21.12
C LYS A 18 16.95 -6.33 20.87
N ARG A 19 17.32 -5.05 21.01
CA ARG A 19 18.70 -4.56 20.88
C ARG A 19 19.45 -4.54 22.21
N GLU A 20 18.86 -5.07 23.29
CA GLU A 20 19.43 -5.12 24.64
C GLU A 20 19.93 -3.75 25.14
N PRO A 21 19.09 -2.70 25.10
CA PRO A 21 19.52 -1.36 25.52
C PRO A 21 19.78 -1.31 27.03
N THR A 22 20.70 -0.44 27.45
CA THR A 22 20.85 -0.11 28.87
C THR A 22 19.56 0.52 29.43
N ALA A 23 19.36 0.42 30.75
CA ALA A 23 18.19 1.03 31.41
C ALA A 23 18.05 2.53 31.10
N LEU A 24 19.17 3.27 31.05
CA LEU A 24 19.18 4.70 30.74
C LEU A 24 18.77 4.98 29.27
N GLN A 25 19.30 4.21 28.32
CA GLN A 25 18.92 4.33 26.90
C GLN A 25 17.43 4.03 26.71
N ARG A 26 16.95 2.95 27.33
CA ARG A 26 15.54 2.57 27.29
C ARG A 26 14.62 3.66 27.86
N GLN A 27 15.01 4.27 28.98
CA GLN A 27 14.25 5.35 29.60
C GLN A 27 14.17 6.60 28.70
N ARG A 28 15.32 7.02 28.12
CA ARG A 28 15.39 8.18 27.22
C ARG A 28 14.55 7.95 25.96
N PHE A 29 14.74 6.80 25.33
CA PHE A 29 13.99 6.40 24.14
C PHE A 29 12.48 6.35 24.42
N ALA A 30 12.05 5.75 25.54
CA ALA A 30 10.64 5.71 25.92
C ALA A 30 10.01 7.09 26.12
N ALA A 31 10.77 8.06 26.65
CA ALA A 31 10.31 9.43 26.78
C ALA A 31 10.18 10.13 25.41
N ASP A 32 11.07 9.83 24.47
CA ASP A 32 10.97 10.37 23.10
C ASP A 32 9.87 9.73 22.27
N VAL A 33 9.51 8.46 22.53
CA VAL A 33 8.28 7.87 21.96
C VAL A 33 7.04 8.66 22.39
N ASP A 34 6.96 9.07 23.66
CA ASP A 34 5.85 9.92 24.10
C ASP A 34 5.87 11.29 23.41
N ARG A 35 7.04 11.93 23.33
CA ARG A 35 7.19 13.23 22.65
C ARG A 35 6.83 13.16 21.17
N PHE A 36 7.13 12.04 20.51
CA PHE A 36 6.77 11.81 19.11
C PHE A 36 5.24 11.87 18.92
N PHE A 37 4.48 11.10 19.70
CA PHE A 37 3.01 11.13 19.62
C PHE A 37 2.43 12.50 20.01
N ASP A 38 2.96 13.14 21.05
CA ASP A 38 2.53 14.50 21.43
C ASP A 38 2.79 15.53 20.32
N ALA A 39 3.90 15.39 19.61
CA ALA A 39 4.26 16.28 18.51
C ALA A 39 3.42 16.02 17.26
N LEU A 40 3.07 14.77 16.95
CA LEU A 40 2.15 14.44 15.86
C LEU A 40 0.82 15.18 16.02
N ALA A 41 0.22 15.12 17.22
CA ALA A 41 -1.04 15.78 17.52
C ALA A 41 -0.97 17.32 17.36
N LYS A 42 0.15 17.93 17.74
CA LYS A 42 0.37 19.40 17.58
C LYS A 42 0.62 19.82 16.13
N ARG A 43 1.00 18.88 15.26
CA ARG A 43 1.36 19.11 13.86
C ARG A 43 0.23 18.76 12.90
N ALA A 44 -1.02 18.82 13.33
CA ALA A 44 -2.19 18.49 12.50
C ALA A 44 -2.24 19.25 11.15
N ASN A 45 -1.68 20.46 11.08
CA ASN A 45 -1.64 21.26 9.85
C ASN A 45 -0.41 21.00 8.96
N TRP A 46 0.59 20.31 9.49
CA TRP A 46 1.80 20.02 8.72
C TRP A 46 1.49 18.93 7.69
N CYS A 47 1.84 19.20 6.44
CA CYS A 47 1.62 18.25 5.35
C CYS A 47 2.73 18.30 4.30
N GLU A 48 2.80 17.26 3.48
CA GLU A 48 3.66 17.17 2.32
C GLU A 48 2.80 16.85 1.10
N CYS A 49 3.10 17.46 -0.05
CA CYS A 49 2.63 16.97 -1.32
C CYS A 49 3.73 16.13 -1.95
N LEU A 50 3.53 14.82 -2.02
CA LEU A 50 4.42 13.88 -2.71
C LEU A 50 3.89 13.70 -4.12
N SER A 51 4.76 13.88 -5.11
CA SER A 51 4.45 13.55 -6.50
C SER A 51 5.41 12.49 -7.00
N THR A 52 4.88 11.43 -7.59
CA THR A 52 5.67 10.35 -8.20
C THR A 52 5.36 10.31 -9.69
N LEU A 53 6.41 10.30 -10.53
CA LEU A 53 6.28 10.03 -11.95
C LEU A 53 6.21 8.51 -12.17
N LEU A 54 5.12 8.03 -12.74
CA LEU A 54 4.99 6.69 -13.27
C LEU A 54 5.28 6.77 -14.76
N ASP A 55 6.39 6.15 -15.18
CA ASP A 55 6.74 6.06 -16.59
C ASP A 55 5.74 5.13 -17.27
N ASP A 56 5.01 5.69 -18.23
CA ASP A 56 3.97 5.04 -19.02
C ASP A 56 4.24 5.18 -20.53
N GLU A 57 5.43 5.68 -20.90
CA GLU A 57 5.81 5.98 -22.29
C GLU A 57 4.80 6.88 -23.05
N GLY A 58 4.02 7.70 -22.33
CA GLY A 58 2.98 8.55 -22.89
C GLY A 58 1.68 7.83 -23.25
N ALA A 59 1.51 6.57 -22.84
CA ALA A 59 0.34 5.76 -23.16
C ALA A 59 -0.91 6.08 -22.34
N VAL A 60 -0.78 6.73 -21.17
CA VAL A 60 -1.93 7.09 -20.33
C VAL A 60 -2.42 8.51 -20.66
N ASP A 61 -3.64 8.60 -21.17
CA ASP A 61 -4.27 9.85 -21.59
C ASP A 61 -5.32 10.42 -20.59
N PHE A 62 -5.46 9.78 -19.43
CA PHE A 62 -6.53 10.06 -18.50
C PHE A 62 -6.09 10.73 -17.21
N SER A 63 -7.02 11.42 -16.55
CA SER A 63 -6.84 11.89 -15.18
C SER A 63 -7.80 11.21 -14.21
N MET A 64 -7.37 11.12 -12.96
CA MET A 64 -8.15 10.64 -11.83
C MET A 64 -7.89 11.54 -10.62
N LYS A 65 -8.87 11.66 -9.72
CA LYS A 65 -8.69 12.43 -8.49
C LYS A 65 -9.56 11.91 -7.36
N GLY A 66 -9.05 12.10 -6.14
CA GLY A 66 -9.79 12.02 -4.89
C GLY A 66 -9.62 13.33 -4.11
N TYR A 67 -9.97 13.31 -2.83
CA TYR A 67 -9.90 14.49 -1.97
C TYR A 67 -8.44 14.92 -1.68
N GLU A 68 -7.56 13.96 -1.35
CA GLU A 68 -6.15 14.20 -1.01
C GLU A 68 -5.17 13.61 -2.04
N TRP A 69 -5.62 13.25 -3.23
CA TRP A 69 -4.73 12.76 -4.28
C TRP A 69 -5.27 13.04 -5.69
N ARG A 70 -4.38 12.99 -6.68
CA ARG A 70 -4.72 13.06 -8.10
C ARG A 70 -3.67 12.37 -8.95
N ALA A 71 -4.08 11.89 -10.12
CA ALA A 71 -3.21 11.40 -11.18
C ALA A 71 -3.46 12.23 -12.45
N ARG A 72 -2.41 12.73 -13.08
CA ARG A 72 -2.51 13.51 -14.32
C ARG A 72 -1.38 13.16 -15.28
N PRO A 73 -1.67 13.11 -16.59
CA PRO A 73 -0.64 12.90 -17.59
C PRO A 73 0.20 14.17 -17.75
N SER A 74 1.51 13.97 -17.84
CA SER A 74 2.55 14.96 -18.07
C SER A 74 3.31 14.63 -19.36
N GLY A 75 4.27 15.48 -19.75
CA GLY A 75 5.08 15.25 -20.94
C GLY A 75 5.98 14.02 -20.86
N LYS A 76 6.27 13.50 -19.67
CA LYS A 76 7.10 12.30 -19.45
C LYS A 76 6.33 11.12 -18.84
N GLY A 77 5.02 11.25 -18.68
CA GLY A 77 4.13 10.17 -18.25
C GLY A 77 3.16 10.53 -17.14
N LEU A 78 2.66 9.54 -16.40
CA LEU A 78 1.58 9.72 -15.44
C LEU A 78 2.10 10.15 -14.07
N VAL A 79 1.76 11.36 -13.63
CA VAL A 79 2.16 11.88 -12.31
C VAL A 79 1.06 11.66 -11.30
N VAL A 80 1.37 10.95 -10.21
CA VAL A 80 0.47 10.78 -9.06
C VAL A 80 0.93 11.70 -7.94
N SER A 81 0.09 12.66 -7.56
CA SER A 81 0.32 13.54 -6.41
C SER A 81 -0.59 13.15 -5.24
N SER A 82 -0.06 13.12 -4.02
CA SER A 82 -0.85 12.94 -2.79
C SER A 82 -0.44 13.94 -1.72
N ILE A 83 -1.43 14.50 -1.03
CA ILE A 83 -1.23 15.27 0.18
C ILE A 83 -1.20 14.26 1.33
N VAL A 84 -0.11 14.23 2.08
CA VAL A 84 0.11 13.32 3.20
C VAL A 84 0.54 14.10 4.44
N PRO A 85 0.44 13.52 5.64
CA PRO A 85 0.91 14.19 6.85
C PRO A 85 2.41 14.48 6.84
N GLY A 86 2.80 15.60 7.46
CA GLY A 86 4.19 16.06 7.55
C GLY A 86 5.06 15.28 8.54
N TRP A 87 5.00 13.95 8.49
CA TRP A 87 5.66 13.06 9.45
C TRP A 87 7.11 12.73 9.12
N SER A 88 7.65 13.18 7.98
CA SER A 88 9.03 12.84 7.61
C SER A 88 10.09 13.88 7.99
N PHE A 89 9.70 14.96 8.68
CA PHE A 89 10.63 16.07 8.96
C PHE A 89 10.36 16.75 10.31
N GLY A 90 11.35 17.52 10.77
CA GLY A 90 11.25 18.32 12.01
C GLY A 90 11.49 17.55 13.33
N TRP A 91 12.01 16.32 13.28
CA TRP A 91 12.18 15.48 14.47
C TRP A 91 13.40 15.81 15.33
N ARG A 92 14.52 16.22 14.72
CA ARG A 92 15.76 16.56 15.46
C ARG A 92 15.60 17.72 16.44
N GLY A 93 14.65 18.64 16.19
CA GLY A 93 14.33 19.74 17.11
C GLY A 93 13.31 19.36 18.20
N THR A 94 12.80 18.13 18.20
CA THR A 94 11.72 17.67 19.09
C THR A 94 12.15 16.49 19.97
N LEU A 95 12.86 15.54 19.37
CA LEU A 95 13.37 14.35 20.03
C LEU A 95 14.78 14.63 20.56
N LYS A 96 15.08 14.15 21.78
CA LYS A 96 16.34 14.47 22.47
C LYS A 96 17.39 13.38 22.35
N ASP A 97 16.96 12.13 22.21
CA ASP A 97 17.81 10.97 21.98
C ASP A 97 18.01 10.77 20.48
N ASP A 98 19.27 10.69 20.05
CA ASP A 98 19.62 10.58 18.62
C ASP A 98 19.08 9.28 18.00
N ILE A 99 19.09 8.18 18.75
CA ILE A 99 18.56 6.89 18.29
C ILE A 99 17.04 7.01 18.09
N ALA A 100 16.34 7.64 19.04
CA ALA A 100 14.92 7.92 18.89
C ALA A 100 14.64 8.84 17.70
N ALA A 101 15.45 9.88 17.50
CA ALA A 101 15.30 10.82 16.38
C ALA A 101 15.41 10.10 15.02
N ASP A 102 16.36 9.20 14.88
CA ASP A 102 16.54 8.41 13.65
C ASP A 102 15.42 7.39 13.48
N VAL A 103 15.14 6.54 14.48
CA VAL A 103 14.14 5.47 14.38
C VAL A 103 12.74 6.03 14.15
N LEU A 104 12.32 7.02 14.94
CA LEU A 104 10.99 7.61 14.83
C LEU A 104 10.87 8.49 13.58
N GLY A 105 11.99 9.07 13.12
CA GLY A 105 12.08 9.74 11.82
C GLY A 105 11.82 8.77 10.65
N TRP A 106 12.46 7.60 10.67
CA TRP A 106 12.22 6.54 9.69
C TRP A 106 10.79 6.01 9.74
N LEU A 107 10.23 5.82 10.95
CA LEU A 107 8.85 5.41 11.10
C LEU A 107 7.88 6.42 10.45
N GLY A 108 8.05 7.71 10.75
CA GLY A 108 7.23 8.77 10.15
C GLY A 108 7.40 8.83 8.63
N HIS A 109 8.62 8.61 8.13
CA HIS A 109 8.90 8.50 6.70
C HIS A 109 8.13 7.36 6.03
N TYR A 110 8.22 6.13 6.56
CA TYR A 110 7.56 4.98 5.95
C TYR A 110 6.04 5.03 6.08
N ALA A 111 5.52 5.53 7.21
CA ALA A 111 4.08 5.73 7.38
C ALA A 111 3.52 6.71 6.35
N ARG A 112 4.20 7.85 6.11
CA ARG A 112 3.76 8.78 5.05
C ARG A 112 3.89 8.21 3.65
N GLN A 113 4.93 7.40 3.40
CA GLN A 113 5.13 6.76 2.10
C GLN A 113 4.04 5.72 1.85
N TYR A 114 3.66 4.95 2.86
CA TYR A 114 2.58 3.99 2.78
C TYR A 114 1.28 4.65 2.31
N ILE A 115 0.91 5.80 2.90
CA ILE A 115 -0.29 6.55 2.49
C ILE A 115 -0.22 6.96 1.01
N HIS A 116 0.92 7.48 0.57
CA HIS A 116 1.10 7.86 -0.83
C HIS A 116 1.07 6.66 -1.78
N ARG A 117 1.74 5.56 -1.41
CA ARG A 117 1.76 4.31 -2.19
C ARG A 117 0.39 3.66 -2.27
N SER A 118 -0.46 3.81 -1.26
CA SER A 118 -1.87 3.42 -1.35
C SER A 118 -2.62 4.19 -2.43
N ASN A 119 -2.39 5.50 -2.58
CA ASN A 119 -2.99 6.26 -3.67
C ASN A 119 -2.43 5.85 -5.04
N ILE A 120 -1.12 5.57 -5.11
CA ILE A 120 -0.50 5.00 -6.32
C ILE A 120 -1.15 3.65 -6.68
N ALA A 121 -1.40 2.76 -5.72
CA ALA A 121 -2.05 1.47 -5.96
C ALA A 121 -3.42 1.62 -6.64
N LYS A 122 -4.22 2.63 -6.25
CA LYS A 122 -5.50 2.93 -6.94
C LYS A 122 -5.29 3.26 -8.42
N VAL A 123 -4.28 4.08 -8.70
CA VAL A 123 -3.96 4.56 -10.04
C VAL A 123 -3.41 3.42 -10.89
N LEU A 124 -2.49 2.62 -10.36
CA LEU A 124 -1.91 1.47 -11.06
C LEU A 124 -2.99 0.47 -11.48
N MET A 125 -3.91 0.13 -10.57
CA MET A 125 -5.02 -0.75 -10.91
C MET A 125 -5.94 -0.16 -11.97
N ALA A 126 -6.17 1.16 -11.94
CA ALA A 126 -6.98 1.82 -12.95
C ALA A 126 -6.28 1.89 -14.32
N VAL A 127 -4.96 2.09 -14.34
CA VAL A 127 -4.14 2.02 -15.56
C VAL A 127 -4.19 0.61 -16.13
N TRP A 128 -3.97 -0.42 -15.32
CA TRP A 128 -4.07 -1.81 -15.75
C TRP A 128 -5.47 -2.14 -16.29
N GLU A 129 -6.54 -1.79 -15.57
CA GLU A 129 -7.93 -2.06 -16.00
C GLU A 129 -8.29 -1.40 -17.34
N ARG A 130 -7.72 -0.22 -17.64
CA ARG A 130 -8.07 0.56 -18.82
C ARG A 130 -7.15 0.28 -20.01
N ASN A 131 -5.86 0.17 -19.76
CA ASN A 131 -4.83 0.15 -20.78
C ASN A 131 -4.10 -1.19 -20.87
N GLY A 132 -4.29 -2.10 -19.90
CA GLY A 132 -3.50 -3.34 -19.80
C GLY A 132 -2.04 -3.10 -19.38
N LEU A 133 -1.69 -1.88 -18.97
CA LEU A 133 -0.31 -1.50 -18.65
C LEU A 133 0.01 -1.78 -17.19
N VAL A 134 1.17 -2.36 -16.96
CA VAL A 134 1.74 -2.55 -15.62
C VAL A 134 2.87 -1.55 -15.41
N LEU A 135 2.59 -0.49 -14.65
CA LEU A 135 3.60 0.53 -14.35
C LEU A 135 4.36 0.19 -13.08
N HIS A 136 5.64 0.59 -13.02
CA HIS A 136 6.47 0.31 -11.85
C HIS A 136 5.99 1.10 -10.62
N PRO A 137 5.71 0.44 -9.48
CA PRO A 137 5.04 1.07 -8.35
C PRO A 137 5.88 2.10 -7.63
N PHE A 138 7.21 2.05 -7.76
CA PHE A 138 8.11 3.04 -7.20
C PHE A 138 8.20 4.33 -8.03
N GLY A 139 7.78 4.29 -9.29
CA GLY A 139 7.98 5.35 -10.26
C GLY A 139 9.44 5.56 -10.64
N THR A 140 9.70 6.51 -11.53
CA THR A 140 11.04 6.90 -12.01
C THR A 140 11.49 8.26 -11.46
N GLY A 141 10.63 8.96 -10.73
CA GLY A 141 10.95 10.25 -10.11
C GLY A 141 10.05 10.57 -8.91
N LEU A 142 10.61 11.34 -7.95
CA LEU A 142 9.91 11.82 -6.77
C LEU A 142 10.15 13.33 -6.59
N ALA A 143 9.06 14.08 -6.40
CA ALA A 143 9.09 15.48 -6.01
C ALA A 143 8.32 15.66 -4.69
N THR A 144 8.85 16.47 -3.79
CA THR A 144 8.25 16.71 -2.46
C THR A 144 8.14 18.19 -2.19
N LEU A 145 6.95 18.65 -1.84
CA LEU A 145 6.71 20.00 -1.31
C LEU A 145 6.26 19.90 0.13
N ARG A 146 6.90 20.64 1.03
CA ARG A 146 6.60 20.63 2.47
C ARG A 146 5.87 21.89 2.87
N TYR A 147 4.88 21.73 3.72
CA TYR A 147 4.10 22.80 4.31
C TYR A 147 4.14 22.64 5.83
N SER A 148 4.94 23.47 6.48
CA SER A 148 5.08 23.53 7.94
C SER A 148 4.76 24.93 8.42
N ASP A 149 4.09 25.03 9.57
CA ASP A 149 3.83 26.31 10.25
C ASP A 149 3.07 27.37 9.42
N VAL A 150 2.44 26.97 8.31
CA VAL A 150 1.57 27.83 7.50
C VAL A 150 0.17 27.79 8.10
N TRP A 151 -0.33 28.95 8.56
CA TRP A 151 -1.68 29.10 9.10
C TRP A 151 -2.44 30.25 8.42
N PRO A 152 -3.63 29.99 7.84
CA PRO A 152 -4.27 28.68 7.71
C PRO A 152 -3.51 27.75 6.73
N LYS A 153 -3.69 26.43 6.89
CA LYS A 153 -3.17 25.44 5.92
C LYS A 153 -3.69 25.80 4.52
N PRO A 154 -2.84 25.87 3.47
CA PRO A 154 -3.30 26.10 2.11
C PRO A 154 -4.33 25.05 1.69
N SER A 155 -5.28 25.43 0.85
CA SER A 155 -6.29 24.50 0.35
C SER A 155 -5.64 23.39 -0.48
N ASN A 156 -6.27 22.21 -0.52
CA ASN A 156 -5.77 21.10 -1.35
C ASN A 156 -5.60 21.52 -2.81
N LYS A 157 -6.48 22.38 -3.34
CA LYS A 157 -6.39 22.93 -4.70
C LYS A 157 -5.11 23.76 -4.90
N GLU A 158 -4.74 24.60 -3.95
CA GLU A 158 -3.52 25.41 -4.02
C GLU A 158 -2.26 24.56 -3.92
N ILE A 159 -2.23 23.61 -2.97
CA ILE A 159 -1.12 22.67 -2.79
C ILE A 159 -0.86 21.89 -4.09
N PHE A 160 -1.93 21.38 -4.69
CA PHE A 160 -1.88 20.67 -5.94
C PHE A 160 -1.45 21.58 -7.09
N ALA A 161 -2.00 22.79 -7.23
CA ALA A 161 -1.56 23.72 -8.28
C ALA A 161 -0.05 24.04 -8.17
N GLN A 162 0.46 24.21 -6.94
CA GLN A 162 1.89 24.42 -6.71
C GLN A 162 2.73 23.18 -7.05
N ALA A 163 2.27 21.99 -6.68
CA ALA A 163 2.94 20.73 -7.04
C ALA A 163 3.03 20.54 -8.55
N GLU A 164 1.97 20.89 -9.28
CA GLU A 164 1.94 20.84 -10.75
C GLU A 164 2.97 21.78 -11.37
N ARG A 165 3.02 23.04 -10.91
CA ARG A 165 4.04 24.00 -11.36
C ARG A 165 5.45 23.49 -11.10
N SER A 166 5.70 23.01 -9.89
CA SER A 166 7.01 22.47 -9.51
C SER A 166 7.40 21.23 -10.33
N CYS A 167 6.45 20.38 -10.68
CA CYS A 167 6.71 19.17 -11.45
C CYS A 167 6.82 19.44 -12.96
N ALA A 168 6.24 20.52 -13.47
CA ALA A 168 6.22 20.82 -14.90
C ALA A 168 7.63 21.00 -15.48
N ASP A 169 8.54 21.62 -14.71
CA ASP A 169 9.94 21.81 -15.14
C ASP A 169 10.70 20.47 -15.21
N MET A 170 10.36 19.52 -14.34
CA MET A 170 11.03 18.21 -14.27
C MET A 170 10.46 17.18 -15.26
N TRP A 171 9.12 17.15 -15.38
CA TRP A 171 8.38 16.08 -16.06
C TRP A 171 7.55 16.57 -17.25
N GLY A 172 7.74 17.81 -17.66
CA GLY A 172 7.05 18.42 -18.79
C GLY A 172 5.65 18.91 -18.44
N THR A 173 5.03 19.60 -19.38
CA THR A 173 3.71 20.20 -19.20
C THR A 173 2.63 19.16 -19.00
N PHE A 174 1.75 19.40 -18.03
CA PHE A 174 0.57 18.58 -17.82
C PHE A 174 -0.44 18.78 -18.95
N SER A 175 -1.14 17.71 -19.35
CA SER A 175 -2.19 17.82 -20.36
C SER A 175 -3.25 18.83 -19.92
N ALA A 176 -3.56 19.79 -20.79
CA ALA A 176 -4.57 20.82 -20.52
C ALA A 176 -6.01 20.27 -20.52
N LYS A 177 -6.24 19.15 -21.22
CA LYS A 177 -7.57 18.51 -21.37
C LYS A 177 -7.46 16.99 -21.21
N PRO A 178 -7.07 16.48 -20.02
CA PRO A 178 -7.01 15.04 -19.81
C PRO A 178 -8.44 14.46 -19.83
N ARG A 179 -8.59 13.22 -20.24
CA ARG A 179 -9.89 12.53 -20.16
C ARG A 179 -10.13 12.09 -18.73
N ASP A 180 -11.21 12.54 -18.11
CA ASP A 180 -11.56 12.07 -16.77
C ASP A 180 -11.94 10.58 -16.81
N TYR A 181 -11.21 9.75 -16.07
CA TYR A 181 -11.50 8.32 -15.96
C TYR A 181 -12.10 7.99 -14.60
N ARG A 182 -13.24 7.28 -14.61
CA ARG A 182 -13.96 6.87 -13.41
C ARG A 182 -13.77 5.37 -13.17
N SER A 183 -12.63 4.98 -12.60
CA SER A 183 -12.44 3.61 -12.09
C SER A 183 -13.04 3.46 -10.69
N LYS A 184 -13.59 2.27 -10.40
CA LYS A 184 -14.02 1.88 -9.05
C LYS A 184 -12.86 1.87 -8.05
N TRP A 185 -11.61 1.72 -8.50
CA TRP A 185 -10.43 1.80 -7.64
C TRP A 185 -10.24 3.17 -7.00
N ALA A 186 -10.79 4.24 -7.58
CA ALA A 186 -10.76 5.55 -6.94
C ALA A 186 -11.42 5.53 -5.53
N SER A 187 -12.53 4.80 -5.38
CA SER A 187 -13.29 4.70 -4.13
C SER A 187 -12.91 3.53 -3.23
N ARG A 188 -12.19 2.51 -3.72
CA ARG A 188 -11.76 1.35 -2.93
C ARG A 188 -10.64 1.72 -1.96
N ASN A 189 -10.65 1.15 -0.75
CA ASN A 189 -9.64 1.45 0.26
C ASN A 189 -8.35 0.65 0.04
N THR A 190 -7.35 1.28 -0.57
CA THR A 190 -6.00 0.71 -0.74
C THR A 190 -5.06 1.06 0.42
N LEU A 191 -5.55 1.72 1.48
CA LEU A 191 -4.86 1.88 2.76
C LEU A 191 -5.06 0.67 3.69
N ASP A 192 -5.98 -0.23 3.35
CA ASP A 192 -6.06 -1.54 3.99
C ASP A 192 -4.84 -2.38 3.59
N PRO A 193 -4.03 -2.91 4.54
CA PRO A 193 -2.82 -3.66 4.22
C PRO A 193 -3.04 -4.90 3.35
N ALA A 194 -4.14 -5.63 3.55
CA ALA A 194 -4.44 -6.83 2.77
C ALA A 194 -4.75 -6.48 1.32
N ILE A 195 -5.54 -5.43 1.09
CA ILE A 195 -5.84 -4.93 -0.26
C ILE A 195 -4.60 -4.31 -0.90
N HIS A 196 -3.85 -3.51 -0.16
CA HIS A 196 -2.63 -2.86 -0.64
C HIS A 196 -1.61 -3.88 -1.16
N GLN A 197 -1.28 -4.89 -0.34
CA GLN A 197 -0.36 -5.94 -0.75
C GLN A 197 -0.93 -6.78 -1.89
N GLY A 198 -2.24 -7.11 -1.84
CA GLY A 198 -2.93 -7.82 -2.91
C GLY A 198 -2.81 -7.12 -4.27
N VAL A 199 -2.92 -5.78 -4.30
CA VAL A 199 -2.71 -5.00 -5.53
C VAL A 199 -1.29 -5.14 -6.06
N PHE A 200 -0.25 -5.01 -5.22
CA PHE A 200 1.13 -5.13 -5.70
C PHE A 200 1.50 -6.54 -6.11
N HIS A 201 0.99 -7.57 -5.43
CA HIS A 201 1.15 -8.96 -5.86
C HIS A 201 0.47 -9.22 -7.20
N PHE A 202 -0.74 -8.68 -7.39
CA PHE A 202 -1.47 -8.82 -8.64
C PHE A 202 -0.72 -8.15 -9.80
N LEU A 203 -0.28 -6.90 -9.64
CA LEU A 203 0.48 -6.19 -10.67
C LEU A 203 1.83 -6.85 -10.95
N ARG A 204 2.49 -7.40 -9.92
CA ARG A 204 3.70 -8.21 -10.10
C ARG A 204 3.40 -9.45 -10.95
N ALA A 205 2.31 -10.16 -10.69
CA ALA A 205 1.91 -11.32 -11.48
C ALA A 205 1.69 -10.96 -12.95
N GLN A 206 1.03 -9.83 -13.22
CA GLN A 206 0.81 -9.32 -14.58
C GLN A 206 2.13 -8.96 -15.29
N SER A 207 3.08 -8.35 -14.57
CA SER A 207 4.43 -8.08 -15.10
C SER A 207 5.18 -9.36 -15.45
N LEU A 208 5.08 -10.40 -14.59
CA LEU A 208 5.74 -11.68 -14.80
C LEU A 208 5.13 -12.44 -15.98
N MET A 209 3.79 -12.43 -16.11
CA MET A 209 3.09 -13.00 -17.27
C MET A 209 3.54 -12.34 -18.58
N SER A 210 3.67 -11.00 -18.59
CA SER A 210 4.11 -10.27 -19.78
C SER A 210 5.57 -10.56 -20.18
N ALA A 211 6.36 -11.10 -19.25
CA ALA A 211 7.74 -11.49 -19.46
C ALA A 211 7.92 -13.02 -19.52
N GLU A 212 6.83 -13.77 -19.72
CA GLU A 212 6.82 -15.24 -19.89
C GLU A 212 7.31 -16.04 -18.66
N PHE A 213 7.28 -15.42 -17.47
CA PHE A 213 7.57 -16.08 -16.18
C PHE A 213 6.28 -16.62 -15.54
N GLU A 214 5.65 -17.59 -16.18
CA GLU A 214 4.31 -18.08 -15.80
C GLU A 214 4.24 -18.70 -14.39
N LEU A 215 5.25 -19.49 -14.00
CA LEU A 215 5.29 -20.13 -12.69
C LEU A 215 5.42 -19.09 -11.57
N GLU A 216 6.31 -18.11 -11.73
CA GLU A 216 6.45 -17.01 -10.79
C GLU A 216 5.18 -16.14 -10.75
N ALA A 217 4.50 -15.97 -11.89
CA ALA A 217 3.22 -15.29 -11.95
C ALA A 217 2.13 -16.05 -11.17
N LEU A 218 2.05 -17.38 -11.31
CA LEU A 218 1.15 -18.23 -10.51
C LEU A 218 1.40 -18.09 -9.00
N ALA A 219 2.67 -18.09 -8.59
CA ALA A 219 3.02 -17.83 -7.20
C ALA A 219 2.58 -16.43 -6.75
N ALA A 220 2.76 -15.41 -7.60
CA ALA A 220 2.31 -14.05 -7.31
C ALA A 220 0.77 -13.93 -7.26
N TYR A 221 0.02 -14.68 -8.08
CA TYR A 221 -1.44 -14.77 -7.98
C TYR A 221 -1.88 -15.42 -6.65
N ASP A 222 -1.23 -16.48 -6.19
CA ASP A 222 -1.49 -17.03 -4.84
C ASP A 222 -1.18 -16.00 -3.75
N CYS A 223 -0.10 -15.21 -3.90
CA CYS A 223 0.22 -14.16 -2.95
C CYS A 223 -0.90 -13.11 -2.81
N VAL A 224 -1.70 -12.87 -3.86
CA VAL A 224 -2.91 -12.04 -3.74
C VAL A 224 -3.88 -12.65 -2.73
N LEU A 225 -4.19 -13.94 -2.88
CA LEU A 225 -5.09 -14.65 -1.96
C LEU A 225 -4.49 -14.74 -0.54
N HIS A 226 -3.17 -14.94 -0.45
CA HIS A 226 -2.46 -14.94 0.83
C HIS A 226 -2.59 -13.61 1.56
N SER A 227 -2.37 -12.47 0.88
CA SER A 227 -2.58 -11.15 1.48
C SER A 227 -4.01 -10.97 1.98
N LEU A 228 -5.00 -11.48 1.23
CA LEU A 228 -6.40 -11.42 1.62
C LEU A 228 -6.73 -12.30 2.85
N GLN A 229 -5.92 -13.28 3.25
CA GLN A 229 -6.12 -13.97 4.53
C GLN A 229 -5.98 -13.04 5.74
N TYR A 230 -5.23 -11.94 5.60
CA TYR A 230 -5.07 -10.93 6.65
C TYR A 230 -6.18 -9.87 6.65
N PHE A 231 -7.11 -9.93 5.69
CA PHE A 231 -8.29 -9.08 5.65
C PHE A 231 -9.17 -9.29 6.90
N ASP A 232 -10.06 -8.33 7.17
CA ASP A 232 -11.06 -8.54 8.22
C ASP A 232 -12.17 -9.48 7.74
N TRP A 233 -12.22 -10.66 8.37
CA TRP A 233 -13.19 -11.71 8.10
C TRP A 233 -14.18 -11.90 9.23
N SER A 234 -14.26 -10.96 10.20
CA SER A 234 -15.18 -11.02 11.33
C SER A 234 -16.66 -11.19 10.95
N TRP A 235 -17.01 -10.87 9.70
CA TRP A 235 -18.35 -10.97 9.12
C TRP A 235 -18.64 -12.30 8.43
N ALA A 236 -17.62 -13.07 8.09
CA ALA A 236 -17.77 -14.29 7.30
C ALA A 236 -18.01 -15.51 8.21
N PRO A 237 -18.89 -16.44 7.83
CA PRO A 237 -19.05 -17.69 8.56
C PRO A 237 -17.79 -18.57 8.44
N GLY A 238 -17.48 -19.32 9.49
CA GLY A 238 -16.32 -20.23 9.52
C GLY A 238 -14.99 -19.50 9.70
N ASN A 239 -13.91 -20.05 9.14
CA ASN A 239 -12.58 -19.46 9.21
C ASN A 239 -11.97 -19.29 7.80
N PRO A 240 -12.31 -18.20 7.08
CA PRO A 240 -11.76 -17.93 5.75
C PRO A 240 -10.23 -17.79 5.72
N LYS A 241 -9.59 -17.62 6.88
CA LYS A 241 -8.13 -17.54 6.99
C LYS A 241 -7.45 -18.91 6.95
N ARG A 242 -8.21 -20.00 7.12
CA ARG A 242 -7.67 -21.36 7.23
C ARG A 242 -6.97 -21.82 5.96
N ASP A 243 -7.64 -21.68 4.83
CA ASP A 243 -7.18 -22.17 3.53
C ASP A 243 -7.70 -21.26 2.38
N ARG A 244 -7.23 -21.48 1.16
CA ARG A 244 -7.60 -20.66 -0.01
C ARG A 244 -9.02 -20.93 -0.47
N ARG A 245 -9.48 -22.19 -0.36
CA ARG A 245 -10.85 -22.57 -0.71
C ARG A 245 -11.86 -21.79 0.12
N ASP A 246 -11.72 -21.81 1.45
CA ASP A 246 -12.62 -21.13 2.39
C ASP A 246 -12.60 -19.62 2.16
N LEU A 247 -11.42 -19.02 1.90
CA LEU A 247 -11.28 -17.61 1.56
C LEU A 247 -12.12 -17.23 0.33
N VAL A 248 -11.94 -17.97 -0.76
CA VAL A 248 -12.58 -17.68 -2.05
C VAL A 248 -14.08 -17.94 -1.98
N GLN A 249 -14.51 -18.96 -1.23
CA GLN A 249 -15.91 -19.24 -0.98
C GLN A 249 -16.57 -18.16 -0.11
N ALA A 250 -15.89 -17.65 0.91
CA ALA A 250 -16.37 -16.54 1.73
C ALA A 250 -16.58 -15.25 0.92
N LEU A 251 -15.82 -15.04 -0.15
CA LEU A 251 -16.04 -13.95 -1.12
C LEU A 251 -17.21 -14.20 -2.09
N GLY A 252 -17.86 -15.36 -2.00
CA GLY A 252 -18.98 -15.76 -2.86
C GLY A 252 -18.57 -16.13 -4.29
N LEU A 253 -17.34 -16.62 -4.50
CA LEU A 253 -16.85 -16.98 -5.84
C LEU A 253 -17.18 -18.42 -6.26
N GLY A 254 -17.76 -19.22 -5.36
CA GLY A 254 -18.27 -20.57 -5.64
C GLY A 254 -17.22 -21.68 -5.49
N LYS A 255 -17.68 -22.93 -5.61
CA LYS A 255 -16.86 -24.12 -5.34
C LYS A 255 -15.69 -24.27 -6.32
N GLY A 256 -15.94 -24.14 -7.63
CA GLY A 256 -14.90 -24.29 -8.65
C GLY A 256 -13.75 -23.28 -8.50
N ALA A 257 -14.07 -22.04 -8.12
CA ALA A 257 -13.05 -21.04 -7.79
C ALA A 257 -12.22 -21.44 -6.56
N GLY A 258 -12.87 -22.03 -5.54
CA GLY A 258 -12.17 -22.53 -4.35
C GLY A 258 -11.27 -23.73 -4.64
N ASP A 259 -11.69 -24.65 -5.51
CA ASP A 259 -10.86 -25.79 -5.93
C ASP A 259 -9.64 -25.35 -6.75
N LEU A 260 -9.83 -24.38 -7.66
CA LEU A 260 -8.73 -23.74 -8.38
C LEU A 260 -7.75 -23.03 -7.41
N ALA A 261 -8.26 -22.33 -6.41
CA ALA A 261 -7.43 -21.61 -5.44
C ALA A 261 -6.52 -22.57 -4.64
N GLU A 262 -7.04 -23.71 -4.20
CA GLU A 262 -6.25 -24.75 -3.54
C GLU A 262 -5.24 -25.39 -4.47
N HIS A 263 -5.61 -25.60 -5.74
CA HIS A 263 -4.69 -26.14 -6.72
C HIS A 263 -3.49 -25.20 -6.96
N ILE A 264 -3.73 -23.90 -7.11
CA ILE A 264 -2.65 -22.90 -7.26
C ILE A 264 -1.77 -22.87 -6.00
N TYR A 265 -2.36 -22.93 -4.80
CA TYR A 265 -1.60 -23.00 -3.54
C TYR A 265 -0.75 -24.26 -3.43
N PHE A 266 -1.30 -25.40 -3.85
CA PHE A 266 -0.56 -26.66 -3.95
C PHE A 266 0.63 -26.52 -4.89
N LEU A 267 0.43 -25.97 -6.10
CA LEU A 267 1.50 -25.75 -7.07
C LEU A 267 2.59 -24.81 -6.54
N ARG A 268 2.20 -23.70 -5.90
CA ARG A 268 3.14 -22.78 -5.27
C ARG A 268 4.04 -23.51 -4.27
N ASN A 269 3.45 -24.25 -3.34
CA ASN A 269 4.22 -24.85 -2.24
C ASN A 269 5.02 -26.07 -2.68
N GLN A 270 4.48 -26.92 -3.54
CA GLN A 270 5.11 -28.20 -3.88
C GLN A 270 6.08 -28.09 -5.07
N PHE A 271 5.93 -27.07 -5.91
CA PHE A 271 6.72 -26.92 -7.15
C PHE A 271 7.50 -25.60 -7.18
N ILE A 272 6.83 -24.47 -7.03
CA ILE A 272 7.45 -23.16 -7.29
C ILE A 272 8.39 -22.73 -6.15
N ALA A 273 8.07 -23.09 -4.90
CA ALA A 273 8.84 -22.70 -3.72
C ALA A 273 9.97 -23.69 -3.34
N HIS A 274 10.07 -24.86 -3.98
CA HIS A 274 11.00 -25.93 -3.60
C HIS A 274 11.74 -26.52 -4.79
N ALA A 275 13.06 -26.32 -4.85
CA ALA A 275 13.93 -26.83 -5.92
C ALA A 275 14.14 -28.36 -5.92
N GLY A 276 13.64 -29.09 -4.91
CA GLY A 276 14.03 -30.47 -4.63
C GLY A 276 12.98 -31.56 -4.88
N GLY A 277 11.73 -31.20 -5.17
CA GLY A 277 10.66 -32.19 -5.26
C GLY A 277 10.53 -32.86 -6.62
N TRP A 278 10.60 -32.07 -7.69
CA TRP A 278 10.16 -32.43 -9.05
C TRP A 278 10.90 -31.56 -10.09
N ARG A 279 11.02 -31.99 -11.34
CA ARG A 279 12.02 -31.42 -12.28
C ARG A 279 11.40 -30.32 -13.14
N TRP A 280 12.15 -29.27 -13.45
CA TRP A 280 11.65 -28.04 -14.09
C TRP A 280 10.99 -28.23 -15.48
N TRP A 281 11.27 -29.35 -16.15
CA TRP A 281 10.66 -29.69 -17.44
C TRP A 281 9.24 -30.24 -17.33
N ASP A 282 8.78 -30.59 -16.12
CA ASP A 282 7.40 -31.01 -15.88
C ASP A 282 6.43 -29.79 -15.89
N ALA A 283 6.96 -28.56 -15.95
CA ALA A 283 6.18 -27.32 -15.92
C ALA A 283 5.11 -27.22 -17.03
N VAL A 284 5.38 -27.78 -18.21
CA VAL A 284 4.44 -27.76 -19.34
C VAL A 284 3.17 -28.54 -19.01
N GLU A 285 3.28 -29.65 -18.29
CA GLU A 285 2.13 -30.50 -17.90
C GLU A 285 1.24 -29.82 -16.85
N TYR A 286 1.82 -28.95 -16.01
CA TYR A 286 1.08 -28.24 -14.96
C TYR A 286 0.44 -26.94 -15.43
N LEU A 287 0.98 -26.33 -16.49
CA LEU A 287 0.44 -25.10 -17.08
C LEU A 287 -0.62 -25.38 -18.16
N GLU A 288 -1.00 -26.65 -18.37
CA GLU A 288 -2.05 -27.02 -19.32
C GLU A 288 -3.41 -26.36 -18.97
N ASN A 289 -4.27 -26.27 -19.98
CA ASN A 289 -5.68 -25.86 -19.85
C ASN A 289 -5.88 -24.40 -19.37
N ASP A 290 -5.06 -23.46 -19.83
CA ASP A 290 -5.20 -22.02 -19.53
C ASP A 290 -5.11 -21.68 -18.03
N LEU A 291 -4.39 -22.49 -17.23
CA LEU A 291 -4.30 -22.33 -15.78
C LEU A 291 -3.85 -20.91 -15.37
N SER A 292 -2.84 -20.35 -16.04
CA SER A 292 -2.35 -18.99 -15.79
C SER A 292 -3.44 -17.93 -16.00
N ALA A 293 -4.27 -18.08 -17.03
CA ALA A 293 -5.38 -17.16 -17.31
C ALA A 293 -6.53 -17.34 -16.30
N ASP A 294 -6.78 -18.57 -15.85
CA ASP A 294 -7.75 -18.85 -14.79
C ASP A 294 -7.30 -18.29 -13.43
N ALA A 295 -6.01 -18.41 -13.10
CA ALA A 295 -5.41 -17.83 -11.91
C ALA A 295 -5.51 -16.30 -11.90
N ASP A 296 -5.23 -15.64 -13.03
CA ASP A 296 -5.46 -14.20 -13.21
C ASP A 296 -6.91 -13.83 -12.90
N ARG A 297 -7.87 -14.47 -13.60
CA ARG A 297 -9.30 -14.22 -13.41
C ARG A 297 -9.71 -14.39 -11.95
N LEU A 298 -9.23 -15.44 -11.29
CA LEU A 298 -9.50 -15.72 -9.89
C LEU A 298 -8.95 -14.62 -8.97
N ALA A 299 -7.64 -14.33 -9.06
CA ALA A 299 -6.96 -13.35 -8.21
C ALA A 299 -7.57 -11.95 -8.40
N SER A 300 -7.80 -11.54 -9.65
CA SER A 300 -8.43 -10.28 -9.99
C SER A 300 -9.85 -10.16 -9.42
N ARG A 301 -10.66 -11.23 -9.52
CA ARG A 301 -12.03 -11.24 -8.97
C ARG A 301 -12.02 -11.23 -7.44
N ALA A 302 -11.16 -12.02 -6.80
CA ALA A 302 -11.03 -12.09 -5.35
C ALA A 302 -10.63 -10.73 -4.77
N LEU A 303 -9.59 -10.11 -5.34
CA LEU A 303 -9.11 -8.79 -4.93
C LEU A 303 -10.19 -7.71 -5.09
N ARG A 304 -10.87 -7.67 -6.24
CA ARG A 304 -11.98 -6.73 -6.47
C ARG A 304 -13.14 -6.94 -5.51
N LYS A 305 -13.51 -8.20 -5.22
CA LYS A 305 -14.57 -8.53 -4.26
C LYS A 305 -14.21 -8.14 -2.84
N ALA A 306 -13.01 -8.45 -2.37
CA ALA A 306 -12.54 -8.01 -1.07
C ALA A 306 -12.58 -6.48 -0.94
N ALA A 307 -12.09 -5.77 -1.96
CA ALA A 307 -12.11 -4.31 -1.98
C ALA A 307 -13.53 -3.70 -2.08
N ASP A 308 -14.50 -4.42 -2.65
CA ASP A 308 -15.92 -4.01 -2.68
C ASP A 308 -16.66 -4.33 -1.36
N ILE A 309 -16.16 -5.29 -0.58
CA ILE A 309 -16.69 -5.67 0.74
C ILE A 309 -16.12 -4.76 1.83
N GLU A 310 -14.86 -4.33 1.71
CA GLU A 310 -14.16 -3.48 2.67
C GLU A 310 -14.99 -2.33 3.24
N PRO A 311 -15.73 -1.54 2.44
CA PRO A 311 -16.48 -0.41 2.99
C PRO A 311 -17.55 -0.78 4.02
N LYS A 312 -18.02 -2.04 4.01
CA LYS A 312 -19.05 -2.55 4.93
C LYS A 312 -18.48 -2.99 6.28
N TYR A 313 -17.20 -3.34 6.30
CA TYR A 313 -16.50 -3.89 7.48
C TYR A 313 -15.19 -3.14 7.71
N ARG A 314 -15.17 -1.86 7.35
CA ARG A 314 -13.99 -1.01 7.32
C ARG A 314 -13.36 -0.93 8.70
N ARG A 315 -12.05 -1.16 8.76
CA ARG A 315 -11.23 -0.95 9.95
C ARG A 315 -10.38 0.30 9.88
N ILE A 316 -9.89 0.63 8.67
CA ILE A 316 -8.99 1.75 8.44
C ILE A 316 -9.73 2.79 7.61
N ASP A 317 -9.93 3.99 8.14
CA ASP A 317 -10.50 5.11 7.39
C ASP A 317 -9.51 5.59 6.32
N PRO A 318 -9.86 5.59 5.01
CA PRO A 318 -8.98 6.09 3.97
C PRO A 318 -8.90 7.63 3.89
N ALA A 319 -9.75 8.36 4.62
CA ALA A 319 -9.80 9.82 4.61
C ALA A 319 -10.10 10.38 6.02
N PRO A 320 -9.21 10.13 7.00
CA PRO A 320 -9.44 10.57 8.38
C PRO A 320 -9.44 12.10 8.47
N SER A 321 -10.24 12.63 9.40
CA SER A 321 -10.22 14.06 9.75
C SER A 321 -8.98 14.46 10.55
N ASP A 322 -8.39 13.53 11.29
CA ASP A 322 -7.16 13.69 12.06
C ASP A 322 -6.22 12.52 11.79
N TRP A 323 -5.16 12.79 11.03
CA TRP A 323 -4.15 11.80 10.70
C TRP A 323 -3.32 11.35 11.91
N ALA A 324 -3.09 12.21 12.91
CA ALA A 324 -2.32 11.84 14.10
C ALA A 324 -3.08 10.84 14.95
N LEU A 325 -4.36 11.11 15.21
CA LEU A 325 -5.25 10.16 15.89
C LEU A 325 -5.41 8.87 15.09
N TRP A 326 -5.59 8.98 13.77
CA TRP A 326 -5.66 7.82 12.88
C TRP A 326 -4.42 6.93 12.99
N LEU A 327 -3.21 7.51 13.06
CA LEU A 327 -1.99 6.72 13.19
C LEU A 327 -1.93 6.00 14.54
N GLU A 328 -2.33 6.67 15.63
CA GLU A 328 -2.38 6.04 16.96
C GLU A 328 -3.36 4.86 16.99
N ASP A 329 -4.56 5.03 16.44
CA ASP A 329 -5.63 4.02 16.47
C ASP A 329 -5.31 2.81 15.58
N ASN A 330 -4.56 3.01 14.49
CA ASN A 330 -4.23 1.98 13.50
C ASN A 330 -2.75 1.55 13.57
N PHE A 331 -2.01 1.98 14.59
CA PHE A 331 -0.56 1.80 14.66
C PHE A 331 -0.12 0.34 14.53
N PRO A 332 -0.76 -0.66 15.18
CA PRO A 332 -0.31 -2.05 15.05
C PRO A 332 -0.36 -2.56 13.60
N GLN A 333 -1.42 -2.22 12.86
CA GLN A 333 -1.61 -2.60 11.46
C GLN A 333 -0.61 -1.86 10.56
N ILE A 334 -0.45 -0.55 10.76
CA ILE A 334 0.48 0.28 9.98
C ILE A 334 1.92 -0.14 10.25
N TRP A 335 2.31 -0.34 11.51
CA TRP A 335 3.61 -0.85 11.91
C TRP A 335 3.93 -2.15 11.19
N SER A 336 3.00 -3.12 11.18
CA SER A 336 3.20 -4.38 10.47
C SER A 336 3.30 -4.23 8.95
N ALA A 337 2.65 -3.22 8.37
CA ALA A 337 2.66 -2.98 6.93
C ALA A 337 3.95 -2.27 6.46
N ILE A 338 4.51 -1.37 7.28
CA ILE A 338 5.67 -0.54 6.91
C ILE A 338 6.99 -1.04 7.51
N TRP A 339 6.91 -1.85 8.55
CA TRP A 339 8.04 -2.35 9.31
C TRP A 339 7.92 -3.88 9.33
N PHE A 340 8.83 -4.55 8.63
CA PHE A 340 8.87 -6.01 8.62
C PHE A 340 9.13 -6.48 10.06
N ARG A 341 8.10 -7.02 10.70
CA ARG A 341 8.27 -7.77 11.93
C ARG A 341 8.88 -9.12 11.55
N ASP A 342 9.98 -9.48 12.20
CA ASP A 342 10.20 -10.88 12.55
C ASP A 342 9.08 -11.24 13.53
N ALA A 343 8.00 -11.82 13.00
CA ALA A 343 6.95 -12.46 13.78
C ALA A 343 7.39 -13.87 14.12
#